data_AF-A0A8H5CZ07-F1
#
_entry.id   AF-A0A8H5CZ07-F1
#
_cell.length_a   1.000
_cell.length_b   1.000
_cell.length_c   1.000
_cell.angle_alpha   90.00
_cell.angle_beta   90.00
_cell.angle_gamma   90.00
#
_symmetry.space_group_name_H-M   'P 1'
#
loop_
_entity.id
_entity.type
_entity.pdbx_description
1 polymer ?
#
loop_
_entity_poly.entity_id
_entity_poly.type
_entity_poly.pdbx_seq_one_letter_code
_entity_poly.pdbx_strand_id
1 'polypeptide(L)'
;MQEVSRNAIEAAGRWLGNLETLCELTLEGRWENVQHCVFKGITLHHIHHLLLYLTSPAGEDLFSLIPPTFPALRVLNIQVQWNARADPSPKFRVSDLTGLGAHPMKKITLYNLPLRTSSDDIPILLSTWPLLETIILVPDEAIRSGFVFNAKLVLAQASRLGTRFKRTALRLDFTSLVTAPTTSLPPSHSPLQRLTLFPSSTVIPESWKDKLKLVVNLLTLFPQLVSIDMISLTDNDLQSILDVFQELLSSPPRKYGHLSLK
;
A
#
# COMPACT_ATOMS: atom_id res chain seq x y z
N MET A 1 2.11 -18.38 28.30
CA MET A 1 2.04 -16.95 28.00
C MET A 1 1.48 -16.27 29.23
N GLN A 2 2.23 -15.38 29.90
CA GLN A 2 1.78 -14.74 31.15
C GLN A 2 0.70 -13.70 30.85
N GLU A 3 -0.40 -13.71 31.59
CA GLU A 3 -1.41 -12.66 31.52
C GLU A 3 -0.84 -11.36 32.12
N VAL A 4 -0.76 -10.32 31.31
CA VAL A 4 -0.41 -8.97 31.78
C VAL A 4 -1.62 -8.41 32.52
N SER A 5 -1.41 -7.91 33.75
CA SER A 5 -2.52 -7.37 34.53
C SER A 5 -3.12 -6.13 33.85
N ARG A 6 -4.45 -6.02 33.88
CA ARG A 6 -5.19 -4.88 33.29
C ARG A 6 -4.72 -3.53 33.84
N ASN A 7 -4.37 -3.49 35.13
CA ASN A 7 -3.85 -2.28 35.78
C ASN A 7 -2.52 -1.81 35.16
N ALA A 8 -1.64 -2.75 34.76
CA ALA A 8 -0.39 -2.41 34.08
C ALA A 8 -0.64 -1.84 32.68
N ILE A 9 -1.62 -2.39 31.94
CA ILE A 9 -2.03 -1.90 30.62
C ILE A 9 -2.58 -0.47 30.71
N GLU A 10 -3.48 -0.21 31.66
CA GLU A 10 -4.05 1.12 31.87
C GLU A 10 -3.00 2.12 32.38
N ALA A 11 -2.05 1.68 33.21
CA ALA A 11 -0.93 2.53 33.64
C ALA A 11 0.00 2.90 32.48
N ALA A 12 0.29 1.96 31.57
CA ALA A 12 1.07 2.23 30.37
C ALA A 12 0.37 3.25 29.46
N GLY A 13 -0.96 3.13 29.31
CA GLY A 13 -1.77 4.12 28.59
C GLY A 13 -1.64 5.53 29.15
N ARG A 14 -1.81 5.68 30.48
CA ARG A 14 -1.62 6.97 31.15
C ARG A 14 -0.22 7.53 30.96
N TRP A 15 0.79 6.67 31.01
CA TRP A 15 2.17 7.09 30.77
C TRP A 15 2.39 7.57 29.34
N LEU A 16 1.85 6.87 28.34
CA LEU A 16 1.87 7.29 26.93
C LEU A 16 1.17 8.64 26.73
N GLY A 17 0.04 8.87 27.41
CA GLY A 17 -0.70 10.14 27.40
C GLY A 17 0.14 11.34 27.86
N ASN A 18 1.16 11.12 28.68
CA ASN A 18 2.05 12.17 29.18
C ASN A 18 3.27 12.42 28.26
N LEU A 19 3.43 11.65 27.17
CA LEU A 19 4.54 11.83 26.23
C LEU A 19 4.21 12.89 25.18
N GLU A 20 4.20 14.15 25.59
CA GLU A 20 3.76 15.29 24.77
C GLU A 20 4.56 15.48 23.47
N THR A 21 5.82 15.06 23.42
CA THR A 21 6.68 15.22 22.23
C THR A 21 6.68 14.01 21.30
N LEU A 22 5.99 12.92 21.67
CA LEU A 22 5.99 11.70 20.88
C LEU A 22 5.25 11.93 19.56
N CYS A 23 5.93 11.72 18.44
CA CYS A 23 5.38 11.88 17.09
C CYS A 23 5.10 10.55 16.39
N GLU A 24 5.71 9.46 16.87
CA GLU A 24 5.62 8.14 16.28
C GLU A 24 5.33 7.11 17.37
N LEU A 25 4.35 6.25 17.13
CA LEU A 25 3.95 5.21 18.07
C LEU A 25 3.90 3.87 17.36
N THR A 26 4.62 2.89 17.93
CA THR A 26 4.52 1.48 17.55
C THR A 26 3.92 0.70 18.69
N LEU A 27 2.87 -0.06 18.42
CA LEU A 27 2.21 -0.93 19.38
C LEU A 27 2.18 -2.36 18.85
N GLU A 28 2.54 -3.30 19.70
CA GLU A 28 2.50 -4.72 19.41
C GLU A 28 1.70 -5.46 20.48
N GLY A 29 0.82 -6.38 20.05
CA GLY A 29 0.13 -7.29 20.96
C GLY A 29 -1.28 -7.62 20.50
N ARG A 30 -2.09 -8.08 21.45
CA ARG A 30 -3.50 -8.39 21.20
C ARG A 30 -4.34 -7.11 21.12
N TRP A 31 -5.34 -7.09 20.24
CA TRP A 31 -6.25 -5.97 20.04
C TRP A 31 -6.88 -5.49 21.34
N GLU A 32 -7.34 -6.40 22.20
CA GLU A 32 -8.00 -6.00 23.45
C GLU A 32 -7.04 -5.21 24.36
N ASN A 33 -5.78 -5.64 24.43
CA ASN A 33 -4.76 -4.95 25.22
C ASN A 33 -4.41 -3.58 24.62
N VAL A 34 -4.25 -3.52 23.29
CA VAL A 34 -3.98 -2.26 22.57
C VAL A 34 -5.13 -1.28 22.74
N GLN A 35 -6.37 -1.76 22.63
CA GLN A 35 -7.59 -0.98 22.83
C GLN A 35 -7.65 -0.40 24.24
N HIS A 36 -7.39 -1.22 25.26
CA HIS A 36 -7.36 -0.78 26.66
C HIS A 36 -6.20 0.17 26.97
N CYS A 37 -5.05 -0.01 26.31
CA CYS A 37 -3.87 0.81 26.53
C CYS A 37 -4.03 2.21 25.93
N VAL A 38 -4.46 2.31 24.67
CA VAL A 38 -4.33 3.58 23.91
C VAL A 38 -5.66 4.14 23.42
N PHE A 39 -6.64 3.30 23.10
CA PHE A 39 -7.89 3.76 22.51
C PHE A 39 -8.99 4.07 23.55
N LYS A 40 -8.82 3.69 24.82
CA LYS A 40 -9.78 3.99 25.89
C LYS A 40 -9.36 5.23 26.69
N GLY A 41 -9.93 6.37 26.31
CA GLY A 41 -9.93 7.59 27.14
C GLY A 41 -8.65 8.42 27.07
N ILE A 42 -7.83 8.25 26.02
CA ILE A 42 -6.61 9.03 25.79
C ILE A 42 -6.65 9.61 24.36
N THR A 43 -6.18 10.85 24.22
CA THR A 43 -5.95 11.48 22.93
C THR A 43 -4.47 11.86 22.84
N LEU A 44 -3.81 11.40 21.78
CA LEU A 44 -2.39 11.60 21.52
C LEU A 44 -2.22 12.57 20.35
N HIS A 45 -2.29 13.87 20.67
CA HIS A 45 -2.38 14.95 19.68
C HIS A 45 -1.19 15.08 18.73
N HIS A 46 0.00 14.61 19.13
CA HIS A 46 1.23 14.82 18.37
C HIS A 46 1.63 13.62 17.51
N ILE A 47 0.92 12.49 17.64
CA ILE A 47 1.24 11.28 16.89
C ILE A 47 0.82 11.44 15.42
N HIS A 48 1.84 11.54 14.58
CA HIS A 48 1.68 11.58 13.14
C HIS A 48 1.79 10.18 12.52
N HIS A 49 2.56 9.29 13.15
CA HIS A 49 2.87 7.96 12.62
C HIS A 49 2.41 6.89 13.60
N LEU A 50 1.51 6.02 13.14
CA LEU A 50 1.01 4.89 13.92
C LEU A 50 1.34 3.58 13.21
N LEU A 51 1.97 2.68 13.96
CA LEU A 51 2.29 1.32 13.53
C LEU A 51 1.68 0.32 14.53
N LEU A 52 0.77 -0.52 14.05
CA LEU A 52 0.07 -1.52 14.84
C LEU A 52 0.44 -2.92 14.37
N TYR A 53 1.06 -3.72 15.24
CA TYR A 53 1.32 -5.14 15.04
C TYR A 53 0.38 -5.97 15.92
N LEU A 54 -0.70 -6.48 15.33
CA LEU A 54 -1.74 -7.19 16.06
C LEU A 54 -1.53 -8.71 15.99
N THR A 55 -1.40 -9.36 17.14
CA THR A 55 -1.32 -10.83 17.24
C THR A 55 -2.71 -11.50 17.40
N SER A 56 -3.77 -10.70 17.36
CA SER A 56 -5.18 -11.12 17.38
C SER A 56 -5.95 -10.36 16.29
N PRO A 57 -7.20 -10.75 15.97
CA PRO A 57 -8.03 -9.97 15.07
C PRO A 57 -8.20 -8.55 15.59
N ALA A 58 -8.18 -7.57 14.68
CA ALA A 58 -8.61 -6.22 15.00
C ALA A 58 -10.13 -6.20 15.31
N GLY A 59 -10.54 -5.35 16.23
CA GLY A 59 -11.96 -5.08 16.49
C GLY A 59 -12.59 -4.25 15.38
N GLU A 60 -13.90 -4.42 15.18
CA GLU A 60 -14.67 -3.72 14.15
C GLU A 60 -14.66 -2.19 14.35
N ASP A 61 -14.39 -1.74 15.56
CA ASP A 61 -14.26 -0.33 15.96
C ASP A 61 -12.87 0.28 15.69
N LEU A 62 -11.91 -0.49 15.14
CA LEU A 62 -10.54 -0.02 14.90
C LEU A 62 -10.49 1.34 14.17
N PHE A 63 -11.17 1.47 13.03
CA PHE A 63 -11.11 2.70 12.23
C PHE A 63 -11.93 3.84 12.80
N SER A 64 -12.93 3.58 13.65
CA SER A 64 -13.70 4.63 14.33
C SER A 64 -12.97 5.18 15.55
N LEU A 65 -12.11 4.37 16.18
CA LEU A 65 -11.30 4.77 17.34
C LEU A 65 -10.03 5.55 16.95
N ILE A 66 -9.48 5.36 15.75
CA ILE A 66 -8.27 6.06 15.31
C ILE A 66 -8.45 7.59 15.27
N PRO A 67 -9.50 8.17 14.64
CA PRO A 67 -9.66 9.62 14.54
C PRO A 67 -9.67 10.38 15.88
N PRO A 68 -10.46 9.99 16.90
CA PRO A 68 -10.46 10.69 18.18
C PRO A 68 -9.18 10.48 19.00
N THR A 69 -8.47 9.34 18.81
CA THR A 69 -7.25 9.04 19.54
C THR A 69 -6.02 9.70 18.92
N PHE A 70 -5.94 9.80 17.59
CA PHE A 70 -4.77 10.30 16.85
C PHE A 70 -5.14 11.41 15.85
N PRO A 71 -5.59 12.59 16.32
CA PRO A 71 -6.16 13.62 15.44
C PRO A 71 -5.18 14.22 14.43
N ALA A 72 -3.86 14.06 14.64
CA ALA A 72 -2.83 14.54 13.74
C ALA A 72 -2.28 13.45 12.80
N LEU A 73 -2.87 12.25 12.80
CA LEU A 73 -2.32 11.11 12.07
C LEU A 73 -2.12 11.39 10.57
N ARG A 74 -0.98 10.96 10.03
CA ARG A 74 -0.60 11.07 8.62
C ARG A 74 -0.12 9.75 8.03
N VAL A 75 0.42 8.87 8.87
CA VAL A 75 0.97 7.58 8.46
C VAL A 75 0.31 6.50 9.30
N LEU A 76 -0.40 5.60 8.64
CA LEU A 76 -1.02 4.45 9.27
C LEU A 76 -0.44 3.17 8.70
N ASN A 77 0.10 2.33 9.56
CA ASN A 77 0.51 0.98 9.23
C ASN A 77 -0.14 -0.01 10.20
N ILE A 78 -0.85 -0.98 9.65
CA ILE A 78 -1.50 -2.04 10.40
C ILE A 78 -1.07 -3.37 9.81
N GLN A 79 -0.48 -4.23 10.64
CA GLN A 79 -0.14 -5.59 10.30
C GLN A 79 -0.80 -6.53 11.29
N VAL A 80 -1.55 -7.50 10.77
CA VAL A 80 -2.21 -8.52 11.59
C VAL A 80 -1.50 -9.86 11.40
N GLN A 81 -0.94 -10.40 12.48
CA GLN A 81 -0.34 -11.73 12.56
C GLN A 81 -1.32 -12.69 13.25
N TRP A 82 -2.54 -12.75 12.73
CA TRP A 82 -3.56 -13.67 13.23
C TRP A 82 -3.70 -14.87 12.31
N ASN A 83 -3.76 -16.07 12.88
CA ASN A 83 -4.10 -17.29 12.15
C ASN A 83 -5.59 -17.27 11.79
N ALA A 84 -5.93 -16.61 10.68
CA ALA A 84 -7.29 -16.36 10.19
C ALA A 84 -8.09 -17.62 9.80
N ARG A 85 -7.54 -18.83 9.96
CA ARG A 85 -8.27 -20.10 9.74
C ARG A 85 -9.50 -20.25 10.63
N ALA A 86 -9.61 -19.48 11.71
CA ALA A 86 -10.72 -19.56 12.66
C ALA A 86 -11.98 -18.76 12.27
N ASP A 87 -11.87 -17.70 11.45
CA ASP A 87 -13.02 -16.89 11.01
C ASP A 87 -12.74 -16.29 9.62
N PRO A 88 -13.47 -16.72 8.58
CA PRO A 88 -13.20 -16.34 7.20
C PRO A 88 -13.86 -15.03 6.76
N SER A 89 -14.70 -14.40 7.58
CA SER A 89 -15.49 -13.26 7.11
C SER A 89 -14.68 -11.94 7.10
N PRO A 90 -14.69 -11.18 5.98
CA PRO A 90 -14.09 -9.85 5.97
C PRO A 90 -14.88 -8.93 6.90
N LYS A 91 -14.18 -8.32 7.86
CA LYS A 91 -14.77 -7.47 8.90
C LYS A 91 -14.79 -6.00 8.49
N PHE A 92 -13.85 -5.59 7.65
CA PHE A 92 -13.70 -4.21 7.23
C PHE A 92 -14.04 -4.03 5.76
N ARG A 93 -14.47 -2.83 5.42
CA ARG A 93 -14.65 -2.30 4.07
C ARG A 93 -13.80 -1.07 3.88
N VAL A 94 -13.57 -0.69 2.63
CA VAL A 94 -12.84 0.54 2.30
C VAL A 94 -13.57 1.78 2.80
N SER A 95 -14.90 1.75 2.94
CA SER A 95 -15.67 2.81 3.59
C SER A 95 -15.19 3.11 5.01
N ASP A 96 -14.76 2.08 5.75
CA ASP A 96 -14.30 2.24 7.13
C ASP A 96 -12.96 3.00 7.17
N LEU A 97 -12.09 2.75 6.19
CA LEU A 97 -10.87 3.52 5.97
C LEU A 97 -11.16 4.97 5.62
N THR A 98 -12.15 5.23 4.76
CA THR A 98 -12.53 6.60 4.39
C THR A 98 -13.12 7.40 5.56
N GLY A 99 -13.50 6.74 6.66
CA GLY A 99 -13.78 7.40 7.94
C GLY A 99 -12.60 8.19 8.50
N LEU A 100 -11.37 7.88 8.08
CA LEU A 100 -10.17 8.68 8.35
C LEU A 100 -10.03 9.90 7.39
N GLY A 101 -11.04 10.20 6.57
CA GLY A 101 -10.99 11.23 5.52
C GLY A 101 -10.68 12.65 6.01
N ALA A 102 -10.96 12.95 7.28
CA ALA A 102 -10.56 14.22 7.90
C ALA A 102 -9.04 14.37 8.09
N HIS A 103 -8.30 13.26 8.05
CA HIS A 103 -6.84 13.27 8.24
C HIS A 103 -6.12 13.50 6.90
N PRO A 104 -5.08 14.33 6.85
CA PRO A 104 -4.25 14.52 5.67
C PRO A 104 -3.27 13.36 5.49
N MET A 105 -3.80 12.16 5.19
CA MET A 105 -3.01 10.93 5.09
C MET A 105 -1.97 11.01 3.98
N LYS A 106 -0.74 10.62 4.32
CA LYS A 106 0.42 10.51 3.43
C LYS A 106 0.79 9.06 3.12
N LYS A 107 0.58 8.14 4.05
CA LYS A 107 0.90 6.72 3.86
C LYS A 107 -0.13 5.84 4.56
N ILE A 108 -0.62 4.85 3.82
CA ILE A 108 -1.48 3.79 4.34
C ILE A 108 -0.85 2.45 3.97
N THR A 109 -0.72 1.58 4.96
CA THR A 109 -0.13 0.26 4.81
C THR A 109 -0.94 -0.74 5.62
N LEU A 110 -1.60 -1.67 4.94
CA LEU A 110 -2.45 -2.69 5.56
C LEU A 110 -1.97 -4.07 5.12
N TYR A 111 -1.49 -4.86 6.07
CA TYR A 111 -1.03 -6.23 5.86
C TYR A 111 -1.90 -7.20 6.65
N ASN A 112 -2.42 -8.21 5.95
CA ASN A 112 -3.22 -9.31 6.50
C ASN A 112 -4.47 -8.85 7.27
N LEU A 113 -4.96 -7.63 7.01
CA LEU A 113 -6.23 -7.17 7.56
C LEU A 113 -7.38 -7.83 6.76
N PRO A 114 -8.44 -8.35 7.40
CA PRO A 114 -9.60 -8.91 6.71
C PRO A 114 -10.48 -7.78 6.17
N LEU A 115 -9.99 -7.15 5.10
CA LEU A 115 -10.57 -5.99 4.42
C LEU A 115 -11.11 -6.43 3.06
N ARG A 116 -12.42 -6.22 2.86
CA ARG A 116 -13.07 -6.38 1.57
C ARG A 116 -12.71 -5.21 0.67
N THR A 117 -12.16 -5.52 -0.49
CA THR A 117 -11.70 -4.54 -1.48
C THR A 117 -12.17 -4.90 -2.89
N SER A 118 -12.29 -3.90 -3.74
CA SER A 118 -12.67 -3.97 -5.14
C SER A 118 -11.80 -3.00 -5.95
N SER A 119 -11.80 -3.12 -7.29
CA SER A 119 -10.99 -2.21 -8.12
C SER A 119 -11.46 -0.74 -8.04
N ASP A 120 -12.74 -0.52 -7.75
CA ASP A 120 -13.34 0.83 -7.63
C ASP A 120 -12.94 1.55 -6.33
N ASP A 121 -12.40 0.82 -5.36
CA ASP A 121 -12.02 1.37 -4.06
C ASP A 121 -10.73 2.20 -4.10
N ILE A 122 -9.78 1.85 -4.98
CA ILE A 122 -8.49 2.57 -5.05
C ILE A 122 -8.67 4.04 -5.48
N PRO A 123 -9.49 4.36 -6.51
CA PRO A 123 -9.85 5.74 -6.82
C PRO A 123 -10.47 6.50 -5.64
N ILE A 124 -11.36 5.84 -4.89
CA ILE A 124 -12.00 6.44 -3.72
C ILE A 124 -10.94 6.82 -2.69
N LEU A 125 -9.97 5.94 -2.41
CA LEU A 125 -8.87 6.26 -1.49
C LEU A 125 -7.99 7.42 -1.99
N LEU A 126 -7.64 7.42 -3.27
CA LEU A 126 -6.79 8.48 -3.86
C LEU A 126 -7.49 9.85 -3.89
N SER A 127 -8.81 9.87 -4.12
CA SER A 127 -9.62 11.09 -4.07
C SER A 127 -9.90 11.58 -2.65
N THR A 128 -10.04 10.66 -1.69
CA THR A 128 -10.21 10.99 -0.26
C THR A 128 -8.96 11.67 0.30
N TRP A 129 -7.76 11.19 -0.08
CA TRP A 129 -6.49 11.72 0.42
C TRP A 129 -5.58 12.21 -0.71
N PRO A 130 -5.71 13.48 -1.14
CA PRO A 130 -4.92 14.02 -2.25
C PRO A 130 -3.41 14.14 -1.93
N LEU A 131 -3.02 14.06 -0.66
CA LEU A 131 -1.63 14.09 -0.21
C LEU A 131 -1.00 12.69 -0.09
N LEU A 132 -1.73 11.64 -0.45
CA LEU A 132 -1.31 10.26 -0.27
C LEU A 132 -0.14 9.91 -1.21
N GLU A 133 1.00 9.60 -0.61
CA GLU A 133 2.23 9.26 -1.32
C GLU A 133 2.43 7.74 -1.44
N THR A 134 1.84 6.97 -0.53
CA THR A 134 2.04 5.51 -0.48
C THR A 134 0.76 4.79 -0.08
N ILE A 135 0.40 3.79 -0.89
CA ILE A 135 -0.65 2.81 -0.58
C ILE A 135 -0.04 1.42 -0.67
N ILE A 136 -0.16 0.65 0.41
CA ILE A 136 0.16 -0.77 0.41
C ILE A 136 -1.04 -1.50 0.98
N LEU A 137 -1.68 -2.33 0.16
CA LEU A 137 -2.85 -3.12 0.55
C LEU A 137 -2.60 -4.57 0.20
N VAL A 138 -2.36 -5.37 1.23
CA VAL A 138 -2.24 -6.83 1.14
C VAL A 138 -3.24 -7.43 2.12
N PRO A 139 -4.55 -7.32 1.83
CA PRO A 139 -5.57 -7.85 2.72
C PRO A 139 -5.51 -9.37 2.76
N ASP A 140 -5.81 -9.94 3.93
CA ASP A 140 -5.81 -11.39 4.13
C ASP A 140 -6.88 -12.09 3.28
N GLU A 141 -8.02 -11.44 3.03
CA GLU A 141 -9.04 -11.96 2.11
C GLU A 141 -8.45 -12.19 0.70
N ALA A 142 -7.65 -11.28 0.18
CA ALA A 142 -7.04 -11.47 -1.14
C ALA A 142 -6.12 -12.71 -1.16
N ILE A 143 -5.45 -13.03 -0.05
CA ILE A 143 -4.58 -14.22 0.07
C ILE A 143 -5.41 -15.49 -0.02
N ARG A 144 -6.60 -15.49 0.58
CA ARG A 144 -7.48 -16.67 0.63
C ARG A 144 -8.36 -16.84 -0.61
N SER A 145 -8.93 -15.76 -1.13
CA SER A 145 -9.83 -15.79 -2.29
C SER A 145 -9.08 -15.81 -3.63
N GLY A 146 -7.76 -15.56 -3.62
CA GLY A 146 -6.99 -15.34 -4.84
C GLY A 146 -7.35 -14.05 -5.56
N PHE A 147 -8.11 -13.15 -4.91
CA PHE A 147 -8.51 -11.89 -5.52
C PHE A 147 -7.30 -11.05 -5.90
N VAL A 148 -7.35 -10.53 -7.13
CA VAL A 148 -6.37 -9.63 -7.71
C VAL A 148 -7.10 -8.47 -8.38
N PHE A 149 -6.59 -7.26 -8.19
CA PHE A 149 -7.11 -6.06 -8.82
C PHE A 149 -6.79 -6.06 -10.31
N ASN A 150 -7.73 -5.58 -11.13
CA ASN A 150 -7.45 -5.35 -12.53
C ASN A 150 -6.44 -4.20 -12.66
N ALA A 151 -5.20 -4.51 -13.07
CA ALA A 151 -4.12 -3.53 -13.10
C ALA A 151 -4.40 -2.37 -14.06
N LYS A 152 -5.03 -2.65 -15.21
CA LYS A 152 -5.39 -1.62 -16.18
C LYS A 152 -6.32 -0.58 -15.57
N LEU A 153 -7.37 -0.99 -14.86
CA LEU A 153 -8.31 -0.06 -14.23
C LEU A 153 -7.64 0.74 -13.11
N VAL A 154 -7.02 0.04 -12.16
CA VAL A 154 -6.44 0.65 -10.96
C VAL A 154 -5.29 1.60 -11.31
N LEU A 155 -4.35 1.18 -12.16
CA LEU A 155 -3.19 2.00 -12.50
C LEU A 155 -3.55 3.18 -13.41
N ALA A 156 -4.52 3.02 -14.33
CA ALA A 156 -5.00 4.15 -15.15
C ALA A 156 -5.74 5.21 -14.32
N GLN A 157 -6.43 4.81 -13.26
CA GLN A 157 -7.03 5.77 -12.33
C GLN A 157 -5.98 6.40 -11.41
N ALA A 158 -5.01 5.62 -10.94
CA ALA A 158 -3.90 6.12 -10.13
C ALA A 158 -3.05 7.15 -10.89
N SER A 159 -2.81 6.95 -12.19
CA SER A 159 -2.07 7.90 -13.03
C SER A 159 -2.77 9.26 -13.16
N ARG A 160 -4.10 9.28 -13.05
CA ARG A 160 -4.94 10.48 -13.15
C ARG A 160 -5.17 11.18 -11.81
N LEU A 161 -5.45 10.42 -10.76
CA LEU A 161 -5.86 10.96 -9.45
C LEU A 161 -4.66 11.15 -8.50
N GLY A 162 -3.63 10.32 -8.63
CA GLY A 162 -2.51 10.24 -7.69
C GLY A 162 -1.44 11.29 -7.93
N THR A 163 -1.75 12.58 -7.73
CA THR A 163 -0.81 13.70 -7.97
C THR A 163 0.44 13.70 -7.10
N ARG A 164 0.40 13.02 -5.94
CA ARG A 164 1.55 12.81 -5.05
C ARG A 164 1.91 11.34 -4.85
N PHE A 165 1.24 10.45 -5.58
CA PHE A 165 1.34 9.01 -5.38
C PHE A 165 2.67 8.48 -5.91
N LYS A 166 3.59 8.13 -5.01
CA LYS A 166 4.98 7.75 -5.34
C LYS A 166 5.23 6.26 -5.27
N ARG A 167 4.52 5.55 -4.39
CA ARG A 167 4.79 4.14 -4.11
C ARG A 167 3.50 3.36 -3.96
N THR A 168 3.46 2.19 -4.58
CA THR A 168 2.31 1.29 -4.45
C THR A 168 2.74 -0.16 -4.31
N ALA A 169 2.03 -0.89 -3.46
CA ALA A 169 2.14 -2.34 -3.37
C ALA A 169 0.73 -2.91 -3.29
N LEU A 170 0.22 -3.34 -4.44
CA LEU A 170 -1.13 -3.88 -4.62
C LEU A 170 -1.04 -5.22 -5.33
N ARG A 171 -1.99 -6.09 -5.05
CA ARG A 171 -2.13 -7.38 -5.74
C ARG A 171 -2.80 -7.19 -7.08
N LEU A 172 -1.99 -6.99 -8.11
CA LEU A 172 -2.46 -6.63 -9.44
C LEU A 172 -2.38 -7.81 -10.41
N ASP A 173 -3.35 -7.89 -11.32
CA ASP A 173 -3.27 -8.72 -12.52
C ASP A 173 -2.77 -7.88 -13.71
N PHE A 174 -1.49 -8.04 -14.02
CA PHE A 174 -0.81 -7.31 -15.08
C PHE A 174 -1.08 -7.84 -16.49
N THR A 175 -1.71 -9.01 -16.65
CA THR A 175 -2.09 -9.50 -17.98
C THR A 175 -3.08 -8.55 -18.66
N SER A 176 -3.95 -7.92 -17.86
CA SER A 176 -4.90 -6.88 -18.29
C SER A 176 -4.25 -5.64 -18.93
N LEU A 177 -2.99 -5.35 -18.59
CA LEU A 177 -2.23 -4.22 -19.16
C LEU A 177 -1.56 -4.58 -20.48
N VAL A 178 -1.39 -5.85 -20.81
CA VAL A 178 -0.74 -6.28 -22.06
C VAL A 178 -1.73 -6.37 -23.22
N THR A 179 -2.99 -6.72 -22.93
CA THR A 179 -4.00 -7.05 -23.94
C THR A 179 -4.59 -5.84 -24.67
N ALA A 180 -4.42 -4.61 -24.17
CA ALA A 180 -4.89 -3.40 -24.82
C ALA A 180 -3.88 -2.24 -24.62
N PRO A 181 -3.52 -1.50 -25.69
CA PRO A 181 -2.59 -0.39 -25.57
C PRO A 181 -3.14 0.73 -24.67
N THR A 182 -2.27 1.31 -23.85
CA THR A 182 -2.61 2.43 -22.94
C THR A 182 -2.50 3.81 -23.60
N THR A 183 -2.22 3.85 -24.90
CA THR A 183 -1.90 5.06 -25.69
C THR A 183 -3.05 6.06 -25.86
N SER A 184 -4.29 5.71 -25.48
CA SER A 184 -5.44 6.61 -25.54
C SER A 184 -5.65 7.42 -24.26
N LEU A 185 -4.79 7.26 -23.24
CA LEU A 185 -4.93 7.97 -21.98
C LEU A 185 -4.25 9.34 -22.04
N PRO A 186 -4.84 10.38 -21.41
CA PRO A 186 -4.18 11.67 -21.29
C PRO A 186 -2.84 11.53 -20.54
N PRO A 187 -1.88 12.45 -20.79
CA PRO A 187 -0.57 12.39 -20.15
C PRO A 187 -0.71 12.32 -18.63
N SER A 188 0.01 11.36 -18.04
CA SER A 188 -0.01 11.11 -16.60
C SER A 188 0.61 12.27 -15.82
N HIS A 189 -0.01 12.63 -14.70
CA HIS A 189 0.53 13.58 -13.73
C HIS A 189 1.05 12.87 -12.47
N SER A 190 0.99 11.54 -12.42
CA SER A 190 1.36 10.80 -11.21
C SER A 190 2.88 10.66 -11.09
N PRO A 191 3.47 11.01 -9.92
CA PRO A 191 4.89 10.86 -9.66
C PRO A 191 5.23 9.44 -9.16
N LEU A 192 4.55 8.41 -9.66
CA LEU A 192 4.78 7.05 -9.21
C LEU A 192 6.20 6.63 -9.60
N GLN A 193 7.00 6.29 -8.59
CA GLN A 193 8.41 5.92 -8.73
C GLN A 193 8.66 4.47 -8.40
N ARG A 194 7.86 3.85 -7.52
CA ARG A 194 8.05 2.47 -7.09
C ARG A 194 6.77 1.65 -7.12
N LEU A 195 6.85 0.50 -7.76
CA LEU A 195 5.79 -0.50 -7.84
C LEU A 195 6.31 -1.79 -7.19
N THR A 196 5.74 -2.19 -6.07
CA THR A 196 6.13 -3.42 -5.39
C THR A 196 5.16 -4.55 -5.74
N LEU A 197 5.71 -5.69 -6.15
CA LEU A 197 5.03 -6.89 -6.59
C LEU A 197 5.12 -7.98 -5.52
N PHE A 198 4.03 -8.73 -5.36
CA PHE A 198 3.94 -9.84 -4.41
C PHE A 198 3.82 -11.14 -5.20
N PRO A 199 4.93 -11.87 -5.46
CA PRO A 199 4.97 -12.94 -6.45
C PRO A 199 3.98 -14.09 -6.22
N SER A 200 3.65 -14.41 -4.96
CA SER A 200 2.63 -15.42 -4.63
C SER A 200 1.19 -15.01 -4.94
N SER A 201 0.99 -13.79 -5.43
CA SER A 201 -0.26 -13.07 -5.23
C SER A 201 -0.55 -12.00 -6.32
N THR A 202 0.40 -11.79 -7.22
CA THR A 202 0.39 -10.88 -8.37
C THR A 202 0.49 -11.73 -9.62
N VAL A 203 -0.35 -11.46 -10.62
CA VAL A 203 -0.30 -12.19 -11.90
C VAL A 203 0.55 -11.40 -12.89
N ILE A 204 1.66 -12.00 -13.34
CA ILE A 204 2.60 -11.40 -14.28
C ILE A 204 2.60 -12.24 -15.57
N PRO A 205 2.60 -11.63 -16.76
CA PRO A 205 2.76 -12.37 -18.01
C PRO A 205 4.07 -13.19 -18.05
N GLU A 206 3.99 -14.43 -18.52
CA GLU A 206 5.16 -15.33 -18.56
C GLU A 206 6.13 -14.98 -19.69
N SER A 207 5.59 -14.66 -20.87
CA SER A 207 6.37 -14.38 -22.09
C SER A 207 7.19 -13.10 -21.98
N TRP A 208 8.46 -13.17 -22.37
CA TRP A 208 9.36 -12.00 -22.46
C TRP A 208 8.77 -10.86 -23.30
N LYS A 209 8.11 -11.19 -24.42
CA LYS A 209 7.46 -10.21 -25.29
C LYS A 209 6.35 -9.45 -24.57
N ASP A 210 5.62 -10.12 -23.70
CA ASP A 210 4.51 -9.52 -22.95
C ASP A 210 5.02 -8.76 -21.72
N LYS A 211 6.11 -9.21 -21.08
CA LYS A 211 6.85 -8.44 -20.08
C LYS A 211 7.38 -7.11 -20.64
N LEU A 212 7.91 -7.12 -21.86
CA LEU A 212 8.35 -5.90 -22.56
C LEU A 212 7.19 -4.92 -22.78
N LYS A 213 6.06 -5.41 -23.32
CA LYS A 213 4.86 -4.58 -23.50
C LYS A 213 4.33 -4.03 -22.17
N LEU A 214 4.37 -4.85 -21.13
CA LEU A 214 3.96 -4.45 -19.78
C LEU A 214 4.80 -3.26 -19.30
N VAL A 215 6.14 -3.32 -19.39
CA VAL A 215 7.01 -2.21 -18.99
C VAL A 215 6.74 -0.96 -19.82
N VAL A 216 6.54 -1.08 -21.14
CA VAL A 216 6.17 0.06 -21.99
C VAL A 216 4.85 0.70 -21.56
N ASN A 217 3.83 -0.09 -21.26
CA ASN A 217 2.54 0.42 -20.79
C ASN A 217 2.66 1.03 -19.38
N LEU A 218 3.49 0.47 -18.50
CA LEU A 218 3.78 1.06 -17.18
C LEU A 218 4.49 2.41 -17.32
N LEU A 219 5.49 2.54 -18.20
CA LEU A 219 6.18 3.80 -18.47
C LEU A 219 5.28 4.84 -19.13
N THR A 220 4.29 4.39 -19.93
CA THR A 220 3.27 5.28 -20.50
C THR A 220 2.37 5.85 -19.39
N LEU A 221 1.98 5.02 -18.42
CA LEU A 221 1.18 5.45 -17.27
C LEU A 221 1.99 6.21 -16.22
N PHE A 222 3.27 5.91 -16.05
CA PHE A 222 4.13 6.46 -15.01
C PHE A 222 5.54 6.69 -15.57
N PRO A 223 5.77 7.82 -16.26
CA PRO A 223 7.06 8.11 -16.87
C PRO A 223 8.22 8.24 -15.86
N GLN A 224 7.91 8.48 -14.59
CA GLN A 224 8.88 8.59 -13.49
C GLN A 224 9.11 7.26 -12.76
N LEU A 225 8.59 6.13 -13.25
CA LEU A 225 8.76 4.83 -12.61
C LEU A 225 10.24 4.42 -12.65
N VAL A 226 10.83 4.16 -11.48
CA VAL A 226 12.25 3.79 -11.32
C VAL A 226 12.44 2.37 -10.79
N SER A 227 11.50 1.89 -9.98
CA SER A 227 11.60 0.58 -9.34
C SER A 227 10.34 -0.23 -9.58
N ILE A 228 10.52 -1.45 -10.04
CA ILE A 228 9.56 -2.55 -9.95
C ILE A 228 10.21 -3.57 -9.00
N ASP A 229 9.81 -3.57 -7.74
CA ASP A 229 10.43 -4.40 -6.70
C ASP A 229 9.62 -5.70 -6.54
N MET A 230 10.25 -6.86 -6.70
CA MET A 230 9.61 -8.14 -6.36
C MET A 230 10.11 -8.60 -4.99
N ILE A 231 9.22 -8.99 -4.08
CA ILE A 231 9.60 -9.39 -2.70
C ILE A 231 10.27 -10.80 -2.65
N SER A 232 10.63 -11.40 -3.79
CA SER A 232 11.43 -12.65 -3.84
C SER A 232 12.88 -12.40 -4.27
N LEU A 233 13.78 -13.30 -3.87
CA LEU A 233 15.23 -13.26 -4.13
C LEU A 233 15.63 -13.63 -5.58
N THR A 234 14.69 -13.72 -6.51
CA THR A 234 14.93 -14.18 -7.89
C THR A 234 15.01 -13.01 -8.85
N ASP A 235 15.81 -13.17 -9.91
CA ASP A 235 15.97 -12.20 -10.99
C ASP A 235 14.62 -11.64 -11.45
N ASN A 236 14.50 -10.32 -11.38
CA ASN A 236 13.28 -9.62 -11.76
C ASN A 236 13.43 -9.06 -13.18
N ASP A 237 13.05 -9.88 -14.16
CA ASP A 237 13.03 -9.50 -15.58
C ASP A 237 12.41 -8.11 -15.83
N LEU A 238 11.36 -7.75 -15.08
CA LEU A 238 10.68 -6.46 -15.25
C LEU A 238 11.56 -5.28 -14.85
N GLN A 239 12.35 -5.42 -13.78
CA GLN A 239 13.31 -4.39 -13.38
C GLN A 239 14.42 -4.28 -14.42
N SER A 240 14.98 -5.40 -14.88
CA SER A 240 16.03 -5.41 -15.91
C SER A 240 15.57 -4.75 -17.21
N ILE A 241 14.32 -5.01 -17.65
CA ILE A 241 13.74 -4.34 -18.82
C ILE A 241 13.57 -2.84 -18.56
N LEU A 242 13.09 -2.45 -17.38
CA LEU A 242 12.93 -1.05 -17.00
C LEU A 242 14.27 -0.30 -17.03
N ASP A 243 15.32 -0.88 -16.47
CA ASP A 243 16.66 -0.29 -16.44
C ASP A 243 17.19 0.00 -17.85
N VAL A 244 17.00 -0.93 -18.80
CA VAL A 244 17.36 -0.73 -20.21
C VAL A 244 16.61 0.46 -20.81
N PHE A 245 15.31 0.59 -20.57
CA PHE A 245 14.55 1.75 -21.07
C PHE A 245 15.02 3.06 -20.44
N GLN A 246 15.30 3.07 -19.14
CA GLN A 246 15.81 4.27 -18.47
C GLN A 246 17.19 4.67 -18.98
N GLU A 247 18.09 3.72 -19.24
CA GLU A 247 19.40 3.97 -19.84
C GLU A 247 19.26 4.58 -21.25
N LEU A 248 18.35 4.04 -22.07
CA LEU A 248 18.08 4.56 -23.41
C LEU A 248 17.49 5.99 -23.39
N LEU A 249 16.65 6.32 -22.41
CA LEU A 249 16.03 7.64 -22.26
C LEU A 249 16.98 8.68 -21.63
N SER A 250 17.89 8.25 -20.75
CA SER A 250 18.86 9.12 -20.07
C SER A 250 20.15 9.33 -20.87
N SER A 251 20.44 8.46 -21.83
CA SER A 251 21.56 8.62 -22.75
C SER A 251 21.28 9.76 -23.74
N PRO A 252 22.12 10.80 -23.83
CA PRO A 252 22.03 11.76 -24.93
C PRO A 252 22.16 11.01 -26.26
N PRO A 253 21.48 11.44 -27.34
CA PRO A 253 21.54 10.76 -28.62
C PRO A 253 23.00 10.68 -29.08
N ARG A 254 23.62 9.50 -28.92
CA ARG A 254 24.93 9.24 -29.48
C ARG A 254 24.75 9.29 -30.99
N LYS A 255 25.38 10.26 -31.65
CA LYS A 255 25.56 10.23 -33.10
C LYS A 255 26.26 8.91 -33.42
N TYR A 256 25.51 7.91 -33.85
CA TYR A 256 26.05 6.64 -34.32
C TYR A 256 26.83 6.90 -35.61
N GLY A 257 28.10 7.28 -35.46
CA GLY A 257 29.12 6.99 -36.45
C GLY A 257 29.66 5.60 -36.16
N HIS A 258 29.46 4.67 -37.09
CA HIS A 258 30.06 3.33 -37.13
C HIS A 258 29.66 2.32 -36.04
N LEU A 259 28.49 1.70 -36.23
CA LEU A 259 28.36 0.26 -35.97
C LEU A 259 28.53 -0.47 -37.30
N SER A 260 29.77 -0.84 -37.63
CA SER A 260 30.03 -1.89 -38.61
C SER A 260 29.77 -3.23 -37.92
N LEU A 261 28.63 -3.85 -38.22
CA LEU A 261 28.41 -5.25 -37.92
C LEU A 261 29.41 -6.08 -38.74
N LYS A 262 30.26 -6.84 -38.06
CA LYS A 262 30.90 -8.04 -38.60
C LYS A 262 30.24 -9.25 -37.97
#